data_AF-A0A355UYN8-F1
#
_entry.id   AF-A0A355UYN8-F1
#
_cell.length_a   1.000
_cell.length_b   1.000
_cell.length_c   1.000
_cell.angle_alpha   90.00
_cell.angle_beta   90.00
_cell.angle_gamma   90.00
#
_symmetry.space_group_name_H-M   'P 1'
#
loop_
_entity.id
_entity.type
_entity.pdbx_description
1 polymer ?
#
loop_
_entity_poly.entity_id
_entity_poly.type
_entity_poly.pdbx_seq_one_letter_code
_entity_poly.pdbx_strand_id
1 'polypeptide(L)'
;LFEWEIALYSIIYQFCSTQIINMLYKRYKKETLFIISDKSEEIYKIIKETTNHDATLFKGIGCYEQKERTLIYSVINTEARKRLIPLIRAVDKHSFINVVKTQEIDGRFHNT
;
A
#
# COMPACT_ATOMS: atom_id res chain seq x y z
N LEU A 1 23.16 -15.15 -43.53
CA LEU A 1 23.22 -16.32 -42.62
C LEU A 1 23.21 -15.96 -41.11
N PHE A 2 23.18 -14.68 -40.71
CA PHE A 2 23.16 -14.26 -39.29
C PHE A 2 21.90 -13.49 -38.87
N GLU A 3 20.95 -13.25 -39.79
CA GLU A 3 19.74 -12.45 -39.50
C GLU A 3 18.79 -13.14 -38.52
N TRP A 4 18.71 -14.47 -38.55
CA TRP A 4 17.85 -15.23 -37.64
C TRP A 4 18.35 -15.22 -36.20
N GLU A 5 19.66 -15.32 -35.98
CA GLU A 5 20.24 -15.24 -34.64
C GLU A 5 20.01 -13.85 -34.04
N ILE A 6 20.22 -12.80 -34.83
CA ILE A 6 19.95 -11.42 -34.40
C ILE A 6 18.46 -11.23 -34.06
N ALA A 7 17.54 -11.77 -34.87
CA ALA A 7 16.11 -11.71 -34.60
C ALA A 7 15.74 -12.45 -33.28
N LEU A 8 16.33 -13.61 -33.03
CA LEU A 8 16.13 -14.35 -31.77
C LEU A 8 16.63 -13.55 -30.56
N TYR A 9 17.81 -12.93 -30.66
CA TYR A 9 18.32 -12.04 -29.60
C TYR A 9 17.38 -10.85 -29.37
N SER A 10 16.83 -10.25 -30.42
CA SER A 10 15.84 -9.16 -30.28
C SER A 10 14.57 -9.61 -29.56
N ILE A 11 14.05 -10.81 -29.87
CA ILE A 11 12.85 -11.34 -29.21
C ILE A 11 13.12 -11.61 -27.73
N ILE A 12 14.25 -12.25 -27.41
CA ILE A 12 14.65 -12.53 -26.02
C ILE A 12 14.85 -11.23 -25.25
N TYR A 13 15.55 -10.26 -25.85
CA TYR A 13 15.78 -8.95 -25.25
C TYR A 13 14.46 -8.20 -24.98
N GLN A 14 13.55 -8.19 -25.95
CA GLN A 14 12.24 -7.54 -25.81
C GLN A 14 11.42 -8.21 -24.71
N PHE A 15 11.38 -9.54 -24.67
CA PHE A 15 10.68 -10.30 -23.63
C PHE A 15 11.23 -9.98 -22.24
N CYS A 16 12.55 -10.08 -22.05
CA CYS A 16 13.21 -9.75 -20.78
C CYS A 16 12.95 -8.31 -20.36
N SER A 17 13.07 -7.35 -21.29
CA SER A 17 12.82 -5.93 -21.02
C SER A 17 11.37 -5.68 -20.58
N THR A 18 10.39 -6.24 -21.28
CA THR A 18 8.97 -6.12 -20.91
C THR A 18 8.71 -6.71 -19.53
N GLN A 19 9.30 -7.86 -19.19
CA GLN A 19 9.14 -8.47 -17.86
C GLN A 19 9.76 -7.62 -16.76
N ILE A 20 10.96 -7.08 -16.97
CA ILE A 20 11.64 -6.19 -16.01
C ILE A 20 10.82 -4.92 -15.80
N ILE A 21 10.37 -4.27 -16.86
CA ILE A 21 9.53 -3.06 -16.78
C ILE A 21 8.25 -3.36 -15.99
N ASN A 22 7.54 -4.44 -16.32
CA ASN A 22 6.31 -4.83 -15.62
C ASN A 22 6.54 -5.14 -14.13
N MET A 23 7.68 -5.76 -13.80
CA MET A 23 8.07 -6.02 -12.41
C MET A 23 8.33 -4.71 -11.65
N LEU A 24 9.10 -3.78 -12.23
CA LEU A 24 9.37 -2.48 -11.63
C LEU A 24 8.08 -1.67 -11.45
N TYR A 25 7.22 -1.62 -12.47
CA TYR A 25 5.97 -0.87 -12.45
C TYR A 25 4.99 -1.36 -11.35
N LYS A 26 4.99 -2.66 -11.02
CA LYS A 26 4.21 -3.19 -9.89
C LYS A 26 4.68 -2.66 -8.53
N ARG A 27 5.98 -2.36 -8.38
CA ARG A 27 6.58 -1.88 -7.13
C ARG A 27 6.19 -0.43 -6.80
N TYR A 28 5.83 0.36 -7.80
CA TYR A 28 5.37 1.75 -7.64
C TYR A 28 3.88 1.87 -7.28
N LYS A 29 3.18 0.75 -7.06
CA LYS A 29 1.76 0.78 -6.73
C LYS A 29 1.55 1.19 -5.27
N LYS A 30 0.69 2.19 -5.09
CA LYS A 30 0.27 2.70 -3.79
C LYS A 30 -1.09 2.13 -3.44
N GLU A 31 -1.31 1.91 -2.15
CA GLU A 31 -2.57 1.42 -1.61
C GLU A 31 -3.01 2.32 -0.47
N THR A 32 -4.28 2.71 -0.50
CA THR A 32 -4.96 3.43 0.57
C THR A 32 -5.49 2.42 1.57
N LEU A 33 -5.17 2.67 2.84
CA LEU A 33 -5.67 1.93 3.98
C LEU A 33 -6.68 2.77 4.73
N PHE A 34 -7.85 2.18 4.98
CA PHE A 34 -8.85 2.66 5.91
C PHE A 34 -8.91 1.67 7.08
N ILE A 35 -8.43 2.09 8.25
CA ILE A 35 -8.35 1.22 9.43
C ILE A 35 -9.28 1.78 10.50
N ILE A 36 -10.32 1.02 10.86
CA ILE A 36 -11.21 1.36 11.97
C ILE A 36 -10.78 0.54 13.18
N SER A 37 -10.43 1.22 14.26
CA SER A 37 -9.98 0.61 15.51
C SER A 37 -10.06 1.59 16.67
N ASP A 38 -10.29 1.05 17.87
CA ASP A 38 -10.26 1.83 19.12
C ASP A 38 -8.81 2.07 19.60
N LYS A 39 -7.81 1.40 19.00
CA LYS A 39 -6.37 1.54 19.29
C LYS A 39 -5.63 2.38 18.25
N SER A 40 -6.25 3.49 17.84
CA SER A 40 -5.80 4.27 16.68
C SER A 40 -4.40 4.89 16.84
N GLU A 41 -4.03 5.32 18.04
CA GLU A 41 -2.70 5.88 18.33
C GLU A 41 -1.57 4.86 18.20
N GLU A 42 -1.77 3.65 18.74
CA GLU A 42 -0.80 2.55 18.63
C GLU A 42 -0.62 2.13 17.16
N ILE A 43 -1.72 2.04 16.43
CA ILE A 43 -1.71 1.72 15.00
C ILE A 43 -1.00 2.81 14.20
N TYR A 44 -1.22 4.10 14.50
CA TYR A 44 -0.49 5.19 13.84
C TYR A 44 1.02 5.08 14.03
N LYS A 45 1.50 4.80 15.25
CA LYS A 45 2.94 4.60 15.51
C LYS A 45 3.51 3.48 14.66
N ILE A 46 2.82 2.34 14.59
CA ILE A 46 3.23 1.20 13.77
C ILE A 46 3.30 1.57 12.29
N ILE A 47 2.29 2.30 11.77
CA ILE A 47 2.28 2.75 10.36
C ILE A 47 3.49 3.65 10.10
N LYS A 48 3.74 4.63 10.97
CA LYS A 48 4.84 5.58 10.84
C LYS A 48 6.19 4.87 10.87
N GLU A 49 6.43 4.00 11.84
CA GLU A 49 7.69 3.28 12.02
C GLU A 49 7.94 2.25 10.90
N THR A 50 6.88 1.59 10.40
CA THR A 50 7.01 0.52 9.41
C THR A 50 7.09 1.04 7.97
N THR A 51 6.44 2.17 7.69
CA THR A 51 6.23 2.64 6.31
C THR A 51 6.80 4.03 6.04
N ASN A 52 7.17 4.79 7.09
CA ASN A 52 7.59 6.20 7.01
C ASN A 52 6.54 7.10 6.34
N HIS A 53 5.27 6.68 6.32
CA HIS A 53 4.13 7.47 5.86
C HIS A 53 3.30 7.95 7.05
N ASP A 54 2.77 9.16 6.93
CA ASP A 54 1.80 9.69 7.89
C ASP A 54 0.40 9.10 7.68
N ALA A 55 -0.47 9.37 8.65
CA ALA A 55 -1.86 8.99 8.62
C ALA A 55 -2.73 10.13 9.13
N THR A 56 -3.95 10.22 8.60
CA THR A 56 -4.97 11.16 9.06
C THR A 56 -6.02 10.42 9.86
N LEU A 57 -6.39 10.97 11.01
CA LEU A 57 -7.40 10.40 11.89
C LEU A 57 -8.74 11.09 11.69
N PHE A 58 -9.78 10.30 11.45
CA PHE A 58 -11.16 10.73 11.35
C PHE A 58 -11.94 10.18 12.54
N LYS A 59 -12.73 11.02 13.19
CA LYS A 59 -13.69 10.61 14.21
C LYS A 59 -15.09 10.61 13.60
N GLY A 60 -15.82 9.52 13.78
CA GLY A 60 -17.17 9.38 13.26
C GLY A 60 -18.03 8.51 14.16
N ILE A 61 -19.32 8.41 13.83
CA ILE A 61 -20.26 7.54 14.54
C ILE A 61 -20.57 6.36 13.63
N GLY A 62 -20.36 5.14 14.14
CA GLY A 62 -20.68 3.93 13.40
C GLY A 62 -22.19 3.77 13.26
N CYS A 63 -22.70 3.65 12.04
CA CYS A 63 -24.14 3.56 11.77
C CYS A 63 -24.82 2.32 12.40
N TYR A 64 -24.08 1.24 12.65
CA TYR A 64 -24.63 0.00 13.19
C TYR A 64 -24.77 0.05 14.72
N GLU A 65 -23.69 0.37 15.43
CA GLU A 65 -23.67 0.35 16.90
C GLU A 65 -23.99 1.72 17.54
N GLN A 66 -24.09 2.78 16.72
CA GLN A 66 -24.20 4.18 17.17
C GLN A 66 -23.09 4.60 18.15
N LYS A 67 -21.93 3.95 18.07
CA LYS A 67 -20.75 4.27 18.89
C LYS A 67 -19.78 5.14 18.12
N GLU A 68 -19.07 6.00 18.84
CA GLU A 68 -17.93 6.72 18.28
C GLU A 68 -16.87 5.72 17.82
N ARG A 69 -16.37 5.90 16.61
CA ARG A 69 -15.36 5.07 15.98
C ARG A 69 -14.29 5.96 15.38
N THR A 70 -13.05 5.50 15.51
CA THR A 70 -11.91 6.17 14.91
C THR A 70 -11.50 5.46 13.64
N LEU A 71 -11.40 6.21 12.55
CA LEU A 71 -10.89 5.76 11.26
C LEU A 71 -9.53 6.38 11.00
N ILE A 72 -8.54 5.55 10.70
CA ILE A 72 -7.20 5.94 10.30
C ILE A 72 -7.10 5.79 8.79
N TYR A 73 -6.81 6.89 8.12
CA TYR A 73 -6.53 6.96 6.69
C TYR A 73 -5.02 7.06 6.49
N SER A 74 -4.43 6.14 5.72
CA SER A 74 -3.04 6.28 5.31
C SER A 74 -2.85 5.71 3.92
N VAL A 75 -1.90 6.25 3.18
CA VAL A 75 -1.54 5.70 1.87
C VAL A 75 -0.11 5.18 1.98
N ILE A 76 0.07 3.92 1.59
CA ILE A 76 1.33 3.20 1.74
C ILE A 76 1.77 2.56 0.42
N ASN A 77 3.05 2.21 0.33
CA ASN A 77 3.52 1.34 -0.74
C ASN A 77 2.96 -0.08 -0.57
N THR A 78 2.55 -0.71 -1.68
CA THR A 78 1.96 -2.07 -1.67
C THR A 78 2.84 -3.11 -0.96
N GLU A 79 4.16 -2.98 -1.07
CA GLU A 79 5.12 -3.89 -0.41
C GLU A 79 5.07 -3.82 1.13
N ALA A 80 4.76 -2.64 1.68
CA ALA A 80 4.69 -2.45 3.12
C ALA A 80 3.47 -3.14 3.74
N ARG A 81 2.38 -3.32 2.97
CA ARG A 81 1.13 -3.95 3.43
C ARG A 81 1.36 -5.32 4.07
N LYS A 82 2.19 -6.16 3.44
CA LYS A 82 2.43 -7.55 3.89
C LYS A 82 3.02 -7.60 5.29
N ARG A 83 3.80 -6.60 5.69
CA ARG A 83 4.36 -6.47 7.05
C ARG A 83 3.41 -5.75 7.99
N LEU A 84 2.70 -4.76 7.50
CA LEU A 84 1.86 -3.87 8.32
C LEU A 84 0.60 -4.56 8.86
N ILE A 85 -0.12 -5.32 8.04
CA ILE A 85 -1.40 -5.95 8.46
C ILE A 85 -1.21 -6.88 9.67
N PRO A 86 -0.21 -7.79 9.71
CA PRO A 86 0.04 -8.63 10.88
C PRO A 86 0.33 -7.82 12.15
N LEU A 87 1.09 -6.73 12.05
CA LEU A 87 1.42 -5.87 13.20
C LEU A 87 0.17 -5.17 13.75
N ILE A 88 -0.67 -4.62 12.86
CA ILE A 88 -1.95 -4.03 13.26
C ILE A 88 -2.85 -5.07 13.93
N ARG A 89 -2.92 -6.29 13.39
CA ARG A 89 -3.70 -7.40 13.96
C ARG A 89 -3.17 -7.87 15.31
N ALA A 90 -1.87 -7.75 15.56
CA ALA A 90 -1.27 -8.06 16.86
C ALA A 90 -1.71 -7.06 17.94
N VAL A 91 -1.84 -5.78 17.57
CA VAL A 91 -2.34 -4.71 18.45
C VAL A 91 -3.85 -4.83 18.66
N ASP A 92 -4.60 -4.94 17.57
CA ASP A 92 -6.06 -5.06 17.58
C ASP A 92 -6.52 -6.16 16.63
N LYS A 93 -6.89 -7.31 17.22
CA LYS A 93 -7.44 -8.46 16.49
C LYS A 93 -8.76 -8.14 15.81
N HIS A 94 -9.55 -7.20 16.36
CA HIS A 94 -10.88 -6.82 15.86
C HIS A 94 -10.87 -5.62 14.93
N SER A 95 -9.69 -5.06 14.62
CA SER A 95 -9.56 -3.95 13.68
C SER A 95 -10.21 -4.26 12.32
N PHE A 96 -10.92 -3.30 11.76
CA PHE A 96 -11.44 -3.42 10.40
C PHE A 96 -10.50 -2.68 9.46
N ILE A 97 -9.90 -3.39 8.50
CA ILE A 97 -8.91 -2.84 7.57
C ILE A 97 -9.45 -3.00 6.16
N ASN A 98 -9.72 -1.89 5.49
CA ASN A 98 -10.06 -1.84 4.08
C ASN A 98 -8.86 -1.35 3.26
N VAL A 99 -8.56 -2.06 2.18
CA VAL A 99 -7.41 -1.80 1.30
C VAL A 99 -7.94 -1.45 -0.08
N VAL A 100 -7.63 -0.24 -0.54
CA VAL A 100 -8.04 0.27 -1.86
C VAL A 100 -6.79 0.54 -2.70
N LYS A 101 -6.77 0.05 -3.93
CA LYS A 101 -5.68 0.39 -4.87
C LYS A 101 -5.79 1.86 -5.25
N THR A 102 -4.73 2.62 -5.03
CA THR A 102 -4.68 4.03 -5.37
C THR A 102 -4.14 4.16 -6.80
N GLN A 103 -4.94 4.71 -7.71
CA GLN A 103 -4.52 4.90 -9.11
C GLN A 103 -3.63 6.12 -9.28
N GLU A 104 -4.01 7.22 -8.66
CA GLU A 104 -3.28 8.49 -8.72
C GLU A 104 -3.33 9.16 -7.35
N ILE A 105 -2.27 9.88 -7.02
CA ILE A 105 -2.21 10.75 -5.84
C ILE A 105 -1.67 12.07 -6.33
N ASP A 106 -2.44 13.12 -6.14
CA ASP A 106 -1.99 14.49 -6.33
C ASP A 106 -1.59 15.07 -4.95
N GLY A 107 -0.41 15.70 -4.88
CA GLY A 107 0.20 16.22 -3.65
C GLY A 107 1.49 15.53 -3.18
N ARG A 108 2.03 16.00 -2.05
CA ARG A 108 3.32 15.56 -1.50
C ARG A 108 3.22 14.19 -0.82
N PHE A 109 3.28 13.11 -1.60
CA PHE A 109 3.38 11.74 -1.09
C PHE A 109 4.81 11.34 -0.65
N HIS A 110 5.81 12.15 -1.00
CA HIS A 110 7.19 12.08 -0.53
C HIS A 110 7.68 13.50 -0.26
N ASN A 111 8.23 13.74 0.92
CA ASN A 111 9.10 14.89 1.18
C ASN A 111 10.37 14.32 1.85
N THR A 112 11.32 13.92 1.03
CA THR A 112 12.75 13.93 1.36
C THR A 112 13.47 14.39 0.10
#